data_AF-A0A662SLN1-F1
#
_entry.id   AF-A0A662SLN1-F1
#
_cell.length_a   1.000
_cell.length_b   1.000
_cell.length_c   1.000
_cell.angle_alpha   90.00
_cell.angle_beta   90.00
_cell.angle_gamma   90.00
#
_symmetry.space_group_name_H-M   'P 1'
#
loop_
_entity.id
_entity.type
_entity.pdbx_description
1 polymer ?
#
loop_
_entity_poly.entity_id
_entity_poly.type
_entity_poly.pdbx_seq_one_letter_code
_entity_poly.pdbx_strand_id
1 'polypeptide(L)'
;MYQIILQKEGWEQGWVLIAGLAANGRPYGGSVEAQWAVQTGEVPIGIMIDFYGFELQLQSPDFIYVMPPGTIVNGDPIALLTTSEHPEAAQAFIRWVLSAEGQAVLWLDERINRMPVREDAFKTPKGRERVDLYARYNQTIALQAIQFNESLAGAVYFSIAYYLDAVLCDTHEELVRTWKKLVDALEAGKITQEEFEQYKYELGKPLTWTEDGTKYTFTLEYAIQINEELKKNPTFASKMQSLWREAAVQRYEELFNEIPDP
;
A
#
# COMPACT_ATOMS: atom_id res chain seq x y z
N MET A 1 0.48 2.25 -1.97
CA MET A 1 0.36 0.77 -1.86
C MET A 1 -1.10 0.34 -1.78
N TYR A 2 -1.87 0.73 -0.77
CA TYR A 2 -3.29 0.32 -0.63
C TYR A 2 -4.20 0.66 -1.83
N GLN A 3 -3.95 1.79 -2.49
CA GLN A 3 -4.70 2.14 -3.71
C GLN A 3 -4.46 1.19 -4.88
N ILE A 4 -3.30 0.51 -4.95
CA ILE A 4 -3.04 -0.53 -5.94
C ILE A 4 -4.02 -1.68 -5.72
N ILE A 5 -4.18 -2.09 -4.45
CA ILE A 5 -5.13 -3.14 -4.05
C ILE A 5 -6.56 -2.73 -4.40
N LEU A 6 -6.98 -1.52 -4.01
CA LEU A 6 -8.34 -1.03 -4.25
C LEU A 6 -8.69 -0.89 -5.74
N GLN A 7 -7.73 -0.49 -6.59
CA GLN A 7 -7.97 -0.38 -8.03
C GLN A 7 -7.91 -1.74 -8.75
N LYS A 8 -7.09 -2.68 -8.24
CA LYS A 8 -6.99 -4.03 -8.80
C LYS A 8 -8.20 -4.89 -8.46
N GLU A 9 -8.53 -4.97 -7.18
CA GLU A 9 -9.55 -5.90 -6.67
C GLU A 9 -10.96 -5.28 -6.71
N GLY A 10 -11.07 -3.97 -6.93
CA GLY A 10 -12.29 -3.19 -6.76
C GLY A 10 -12.45 -2.69 -5.33
N TRP A 11 -13.30 -1.67 -5.15
CA TRP A 11 -13.37 -0.94 -3.88
C TRP A 11 -13.71 -1.83 -2.68
N GLU A 12 -14.78 -2.62 -2.80
CA GLU A 12 -15.28 -3.45 -1.70
C GLU A 12 -14.33 -4.61 -1.38
N GLN A 13 -13.98 -5.43 -2.38
CA GLN A 13 -13.09 -6.58 -2.18
C GLN A 13 -11.66 -6.14 -1.83
N GLY A 14 -11.21 -4.99 -2.32
CA GLY A 14 -9.95 -4.39 -1.92
C GLY A 14 -9.92 -4.04 -0.43
N TRP A 15 -10.99 -3.46 0.12
CA TRP A 15 -11.09 -3.22 1.57
C TRP A 15 -11.14 -4.52 2.38
N VAL A 16 -11.84 -5.55 1.89
CA VAL A 16 -11.83 -6.89 2.52
C VAL A 16 -10.40 -7.47 2.58
N LEU A 17 -9.65 -7.38 1.48
CA LEU A 17 -8.27 -7.83 1.43
C LEU A 17 -7.36 -7.01 2.37
N ILE A 18 -7.50 -5.69 2.37
CA ILE A 18 -6.71 -4.80 3.24
C ILE A 18 -6.99 -5.08 4.72
N ALA A 19 -8.26 -5.29 5.11
CA ALA A 19 -8.61 -5.65 6.47
C ALA A 19 -7.99 -7.00 6.89
N GLY A 20 -8.01 -7.99 6.00
CA GLY A 20 -7.31 -9.27 6.23
C GLY A 20 -5.80 -9.10 6.40
N LEU A 21 -5.16 -8.24 5.58
CA LEU A 21 -3.73 -7.92 5.74
C LEU A 21 -3.45 -7.24 7.08
N ALA A 22 -4.29 -6.29 7.48
CA ALA A 22 -4.15 -5.57 8.75
C ALA A 22 -4.35 -6.49 9.96
N ALA A 23 -5.32 -7.41 9.89
CA ALA A 23 -5.62 -8.37 10.96
C ALA A 23 -4.50 -9.42 11.18
N ASN A 24 -3.72 -9.72 10.15
CA ASN A 24 -2.55 -10.61 10.24
C ASN A 24 -1.22 -9.86 10.37
N GLY A 25 -1.27 -8.52 10.37
CA GLY A 25 -0.11 -7.65 10.32
C GLY A 25 -0.05 -6.70 11.50
N ARG A 26 0.96 -5.85 11.49
CA ARG A 26 1.13 -4.75 12.44
C ARG A 26 1.28 -3.44 11.68
N PRO A 27 0.56 -2.36 12.05
CA PRO A 27 0.81 -1.05 11.47
C PRO A 27 2.15 -0.50 11.95
N TYR A 28 2.91 0.08 11.03
CA TYR A 28 4.16 0.81 11.30
C TYR A 28 4.02 2.26 10.85
N GLY A 29 4.66 3.19 11.55
CA GLY A 29 4.56 4.63 11.29
C GLY A 29 5.19 5.08 9.96
N GLY A 30 5.97 4.22 9.32
CA GLY A 30 6.63 4.53 8.06
C GLY A 30 7.29 3.33 7.41
N SER A 31 7.81 3.57 6.20
CA SER A 31 8.47 2.54 5.39
C SER A 31 9.80 2.06 5.99
N VAL A 32 10.52 2.94 6.70
CA VAL A 32 11.80 2.60 7.34
C VAL A 32 11.56 1.68 8.55
N GLU A 33 10.54 1.97 9.35
CA GLU A 33 10.16 1.17 10.51
C GLU A 33 9.68 -0.22 10.09
N ALA A 34 8.87 -0.30 9.02
CA ALA A 34 8.44 -1.57 8.45
C ALA A 34 9.63 -2.39 7.89
N GLN A 35 10.58 -1.73 7.22
CA GLN A 35 11.80 -2.36 6.73
C GLN A 35 12.65 -2.89 7.90
N TRP A 36 12.81 -2.09 8.95
CA TRP A 36 13.58 -2.45 10.14
C TRP A 36 12.97 -3.64 10.90
N ALA A 37 11.64 -3.71 10.99
CA ALA A 37 10.94 -4.83 11.60
C ALA A 37 11.21 -6.16 10.87
N VAL A 38 11.31 -6.13 9.54
CA VAL A 38 11.73 -7.30 8.75
C VAL A 38 13.21 -7.62 8.99
N GLN A 39 14.09 -6.61 8.93
CA GLN A 39 15.53 -6.78 9.12
C GLN A 39 15.90 -7.39 10.47
N THR A 40 15.19 -7.01 11.52
CA THR A 40 15.43 -7.47 12.90
C THR A 40 14.72 -8.77 13.25
N GLY A 41 13.91 -9.31 12.34
CA GLY A 41 13.12 -10.52 12.55
C GLY A 41 11.90 -10.33 13.46
N GLU A 42 11.44 -9.10 13.68
CA GLU A 42 10.18 -8.82 14.38
C GLU A 42 9.00 -9.39 13.59
N VAL A 43 9.02 -9.24 12.26
CA VAL A 43 8.02 -9.79 11.34
C VAL A 43 8.69 -10.53 10.18
N PRO A 44 8.12 -11.65 9.71
CA PRO A 44 8.71 -12.43 8.63
C PRO A 44 8.46 -11.83 7.23
N ILE A 45 7.48 -10.95 7.09
CA ILE A 45 7.05 -10.36 5.82
C ILE A 45 6.74 -8.88 6.04
N GLY A 46 7.19 -8.03 5.12
CA GLY A 46 6.85 -6.60 5.10
C GLY A 46 6.52 -6.13 3.68
N ILE A 47 5.60 -5.17 3.57
CA ILE A 47 5.24 -4.57 2.28
C ILE A 47 6.16 -3.37 2.04
N MET A 48 6.94 -3.42 0.96
CA MET A 48 7.93 -2.39 0.63
C MET A 48 8.00 -2.13 -0.87
N ILE A 49 8.51 -0.94 -1.22
CA ILE A 49 8.87 -0.60 -2.59
C ILE A 49 10.17 -1.30 -3.01
N ASP A 50 10.36 -1.40 -4.32
CA ASP A 50 11.36 -2.24 -4.97
C ASP A 50 12.80 -1.98 -4.49
N PHE A 51 13.24 -0.72 -4.45
CA PHE A 51 14.62 -0.42 -4.11
C PHE A 51 14.97 -0.74 -2.64
N TYR A 52 14.03 -0.60 -1.70
CA TYR A 52 14.26 -1.07 -0.33
C TYR A 52 14.42 -2.59 -0.29
N GLY A 53 13.58 -3.32 -1.03
CA GLY A 53 13.67 -4.78 -1.11
C GLY A 53 14.96 -5.26 -1.77
N PHE A 54 15.36 -4.64 -2.87
CA PHE A 54 16.62 -4.97 -3.54
C PHE A 54 17.83 -4.65 -2.67
N GLU A 55 17.82 -3.51 -1.99
CA GLU A 55 18.89 -3.13 -1.07
C GLU A 55 19.02 -4.13 0.08
N LEU A 56 17.91 -4.52 0.71
CA LEU A 56 17.92 -5.55 1.75
C LEU A 56 18.49 -6.88 1.26
N GLN A 57 18.06 -7.31 0.08
CA GLN A 57 18.52 -8.57 -0.50
C GLN A 57 20.00 -8.55 -0.89
N LEU A 58 20.56 -7.38 -1.26
CA LEU A 58 22.00 -7.24 -1.47
C LEU A 58 22.78 -7.27 -0.16
N GLN A 59 22.25 -6.68 0.91
CA GLN A 59 22.91 -6.60 2.21
C GLN A 59 22.86 -7.93 2.99
N SER A 60 21.83 -8.75 2.78
CA SER A 60 21.72 -10.06 3.42
C SER A 60 21.03 -11.09 2.52
N PRO A 61 21.65 -12.28 2.34
CA PRO A 61 21.11 -13.35 1.49
C PRO A 61 19.86 -14.03 2.08
N ASP A 62 19.52 -13.76 3.34
CA ASP A 62 18.35 -14.34 4.00
C ASP A 62 17.03 -13.66 3.58
N PHE A 63 17.11 -12.51 2.90
CA PHE A 63 15.95 -11.77 2.43
C PHE A 63 15.73 -11.95 0.93
N ILE A 64 14.48 -12.09 0.54
CA ILE A 64 14.07 -12.15 -0.86
C ILE A 64 12.98 -11.11 -1.10
N TYR A 65 13.20 -10.22 -2.06
CA TYR A 65 12.15 -9.34 -2.55
C TYR A 65 11.32 -10.04 -3.61
N VAL A 66 10.00 -10.06 -3.40
CA VAL A 66 9.00 -10.68 -4.28
C VAL A 66 8.03 -9.62 -4.79
N MET A 67 7.89 -9.54 -6.10
CA MET A 67 6.88 -8.68 -6.74
C MET A 67 5.61 -9.49 -6.99
N PRO A 68 4.46 -9.14 -6.37
CA PRO A 68 3.21 -9.86 -6.60
C PRO A 68 2.62 -9.53 -7.99
N PRO A 69 1.88 -10.47 -8.60
CA PRO A 69 1.16 -10.18 -9.84
C PRO A 69 0.07 -9.13 -9.62
N GLY A 70 -0.13 -8.26 -10.62
CA GLY A 70 -1.07 -7.14 -10.53
C GLY A 70 -0.59 -5.99 -9.64
N THR A 71 0.72 -5.87 -9.38
CA THR A 71 1.30 -4.63 -8.85
C THR A 71 1.28 -3.51 -9.90
N ILE A 72 1.79 -2.32 -9.55
CA ILE A 72 2.08 -1.25 -10.52
C ILE A 72 3.58 -1.18 -10.78
N VAL A 73 3.93 -0.68 -11.96
CA VAL A 73 5.29 -0.22 -12.29
C VAL A 73 5.15 1.25 -12.67
N ASN A 74 5.74 2.13 -11.87
CA ASN A 74 5.72 3.58 -12.11
C ASN A 74 7.15 4.12 -12.15
N GLY A 75 7.36 5.16 -12.96
CA GLY A 75 8.63 5.89 -13.00
C GLY A 75 8.61 7.06 -12.02
N ASP A 76 9.69 7.25 -11.28
CA ASP A 76 9.85 8.44 -10.45
C ASP A 76 10.11 9.68 -11.33
N PRO A 77 9.29 10.73 -11.25
CA PRO A 77 9.41 11.90 -12.11
C PRO A 77 10.51 12.85 -11.62
N ILE A 78 11.10 13.59 -12.57
CA ILE A 78 11.92 14.78 -12.29
C ILE A 78 11.21 16.01 -12.87
N ALA A 79 10.95 17.01 -12.03
CA ALA A 79 10.19 18.20 -12.39
C ALA A 79 11.07 19.46 -12.41
N LEU A 80 10.80 20.35 -13.37
CA LEU A 80 11.38 21.69 -13.42
C LEU A 80 10.38 22.70 -12.85
N LEU A 81 10.80 23.48 -11.85
CA LEU A 81 9.99 24.58 -11.33
C LEU A 81 9.83 25.68 -12.37
N THR A 82 8.60 26.18 -12.53
CA THR A 82 8.27 27.31 -13.41
C THR A 82 8.96 28.61 -12.99
N THR A 83 9.40 28.69 -11.74
CA THR A 83 10.10 29.85 -11.14
C THR A 83 11.63 29.72 -11.16
N SER A 84 12.19 28.72 -11.83
CA SER A 84 13.64 28.53 -11.88
C SER A 84 14.34 29.74 -12.50
N GLU A 85 15.36 30.27 -11.82
CA GLU A 85 16.24 31.33 -12.36
C GLU A 85 17.20 30.81 -13.44
N HIS A 86 17.33 29.48 -13.58
CA HIS A 86 18.24 28.81 -14.51
C HIS A 86 17.55 27.68 -15.30
N PRO A 87 16.49 27.99 -16.08
CA PRO A 87 15.69 26.97 -16.74
C PRO A 87 16.48 26.17 -17.79
N GLU A 88 17.39 26.81 -18.53
CA GLU A 88 18.21 26.11 -19.54
C GLU A 88 19.17 25.10 -18.93
N ALA A 89 19.88 25.49 -17.86
CA ALA A 89 20.80 24.60 -17.15
C ALA A 89 20.05 23.43 -16.51
N ALA A 90 18.89 23.70 -15.88
CA ALA A 90 18.06 22.67 -15.29
C ALA A 90 17.51 21.70 -16.36
N GLN A 91 17.09 22.19 -17.52
CA GLN A 91 16.69 21.34 -18.64
C GLN A 91 17.86 20.50 -19.16
N ALA A 92 19.07 21.05 -19.27
CA ALA A 92 20.25 20.31 -19.67
C ALA A 92 20.56 19.17 -18.68
N PHE A 93 20.46 19.45 -17.38
CA PHE A 93 20.60 18.43 -16.33
C PHE A 93 19.54 17.35 -16.44
N ILE A 94 18.26 17.71 -16.58
CA ILE A 94 17.16 16.75 -16.75
C ILE A 94 17.39 15.86 -17.99
N ARG A 95 17.79 16.44 -19.13
CA ARG A 95 18.12 15.66 -20.34
C ARG A 95 19.27 14.69 -20.09
N TRP A 96 20.28 15.11 -19.33
CA TRP A 96 21.38 14.23 -18.95
C TRP A 96 20.90 13.10 -18.02
N VAL A 97 20.12 13.38 -16.97
CA VAL A 97 19.54 12.38 -16.07
C VAL A 97 18.70 11.35 -16.83
N LEU A 98 17.93 11.81 -17.84
CA LEU A 98 17.09 10.94 -18.67
C LEU A 98 17.88 10.14 -19.72
N SER A 99 19.15 10.45 -19.96
CA SER A 99 20.00 9.71 -20.90
C SER A 99 20.45 8.35 -20.36
N ALA A 100 20.86 7.43 -21.23
CA ALA A 100 21.42 6.13 -20.82
C ALA A 100 22.65 6.29 -19.90
N GLU A 101 23.52 7.25 -20.22
CA GLU A 101 24.71 7.58 -19.43
C GLU A 101 24.32 8.07 -18.03
N GLY A 102 23.43 9.06 -17.93
CA GLY A 102 23.02 9.64 -16.65
C GLY A 102 22.31 8.62 -15.75
N GLN A 103 21.41 7.81 -16.32
CA GLN A 103 20.75 6.73 -15.58
C GLN A 103 21.74 5.66 -15.12
N ALA A 104 22.72 5.29 -15.94
CA ALA A 104 23.76 4.34 -15.53
C ALA A 104 24.67 4.92 -14.43
N VAL A 105 25.06 6.19 -14.53
CA VAL A 105 25.90 6.84 -13.52
C VAL A 105 25.17 6.93 -12.17
N LEU A 106 23.91 7.37 -12.18
CA LEU A 106 23.13 7.62 -10.97
C LEU A 106 22.49 6.34 -10.39
N TRP A 107 21.62 5.69 -11.17
CA TRP A 107 20.71 4.67 -10.64
C TRP A 107 21.40 3.34 -10.37
N LEU A 108 22.41 3.00 -11.17
CA LEU A 108 23.17 1.76 -11.02
C LEU A 108 24.32 1.86 -10.01
N ASP A 109 24.56 3.03 -9.41
CA ASP A 109 25.47 3.16 -8.27
C ASP A 109 24.93 2.36 -7.09
N GLU A 110 25.73 1.49 -6.48
CA GLU A 110 25.28 0.63 -5.37
C GLU A 110 24.81 1.41 -4.14
N ARG A 111 25.21 2.68 -3.97
CA ARG A 111 24.72 3.53 -2.88
C ARG A 111 23.31 4.08 -3.12
N ILE A 112 22.82 4.03 -4.36
CA ILE A 112 21.49 4.47 -4.76
C ILE A 112 20.62 3.27 -5.12
N ASN A 113 21.17 2.35 -5.91
CA ASN A 113 20.64 1.02 -6.22
C ASN A 113 19.19 1.02 -6.74
N ARG A 114 18.92 1.93 -7.68
CA ARG A 114 17.60 2.09 -8.29
C ARG A 114 17.55 1.51 -9.70
N MET A 115 16.39 1.02 -10.08
CA MET A 115 16.16 0.50 -11.43
C MET A 115 16.08 1.65 -12.44
N PRO A 116 16.91 1.66 -13.50
CA PRO A 116 16.75 2.63 -14.57
C PRO A 116 15.50 2.30 -15.39
N VAL A 117 14.80 3.33 -15.86
CA VAL A 117 13.63 3.18 -16.74
C VAL A 117 14.05 2.74 -18.13
N ARG A 118 15.23 3.17 -18.57
CA ARG A 118 15.77 2.84 -19.90
C ARG A 118 16.60 1.56 -19.86
N GLU A 119 16.23 0.59 -20.69
CA GLU A 119 17.02 -0.64 -20.88
C GLU A 119 18.45 -0.36 -21.35
N ASP A 120 18.65 0.65 -22.22
CA ASP A 120 19.98 0.94 -22.77
C ASP A 120 20.97 1.52 -21.76
N ALA A 121 20.53 1.91 -20.55
CA ALA A 121 21.42 2.19 -19.43
C ALA A 121 22.28 0.95 -19.07
N PHE A 122 21.73 -0.26 -19.22
CA PHE A 122 22.45 -1.52 -18.99
C PHE A 122 23.48 -1.86 -20.09
N LYS A 123 23.47 -1.13 -21.22
CA LYS A 123 24.45 -1.32 -22.32
C LYS A 123 25.72 -0.49 -22.12
N THR A 124 25.71 0.48 -21.21
CA THR A 124 26.88 1.28 -20.81
C THR A 124 27.93 0.39 -20.11
N PRO A 125 29.19 0.84 -19.94
CA PRO A 125 30.20 0.09 -19.18
C PRO A 125 29.73 -0.26 -17.76
N LYS A 126 29.25 0.72 -16.99
CA LYS A 126 28.69 0.53 -15.65
C LYS A 126 27.44 -0.35 -15.66
N GLY A 127 26.61 -0.21 -16.69
CA GLY A 127 25.42 -1.02 -16.93
C GLY A 127 25.69 -2.52 -16.97
N ARG A 128 26.75 -2.91 -17.68
CA ARG A 128 27.12 -4.32 -17.88
C ARG A 128 27.63 -5.00 -16.61
N GLU A 129 28.04 -4.23 -15.61
CA GLU A 129 28.47 -4.75 -14.30
C GLU A 129 27.27 -5.15 -13.43
N ARG A 130 26.07 -4.57 -13.66
CA ARG A 130 24.85 -4.79 -12.87
C ARG A 130 23.94 -5.88 -13.43
N VAL A 131 24.49 -7.09 -13.57
CA VAL A 131 23.74 -8.27 -14.06
C VAL A 131 22.57 -8.61 -13.14
N ASP A 132 22.75 -8.39 -11.84
CA ASP A 132 21.73 -8.54 -10.79
C ASP A 132 20.49 -7.67 -11.06
N LEU A 133 20.68 -6.36 -11.26
CA LEU A 133 19.56 -5.44 -11.54
C LEU A 133 19.00 -5.62 -12.94
N TYR A 134 19.82 -6.02 -13.93
CA TYR A 134 19.28 -6.28 -15.28
C TYR A 134 18.34 -7.50 -15.28
N ALA A 135 18.65 -8.53 -14.50
CA ALA A 135 17.73 -9.65 -14.30
C ALA A 135 16.41 -9.19 -13.66
N ARG A 136 16.47 -8.30 -12.67
CA ARG A 136 15.27 -7.70 -12.05
C ARG A 136 14.51 -6.81 -13.02
N TYR A 137 15.19 -6.00 -13.83
CA TYR A 137 14.56 -5.19 -14.87
C TYR A 137 13.73 -6.06 -15.82
N ASN A 138 14.30 -7.16 -16.29
CA ASN A 138 13.61 -8.11 -17.16
C ASN A 138 12.40 -8.77 -16.49
N GLN A 139 12.47 -9.04 -15.18
CA GLN A 139 11.32 -9.51 -14.41
C GLN A 139 10.25 -8.42 -14.33
N THR A 140 10.63 -7.17 -14.01
CA THR A 140 9.71 -6.03 -13.88
C THR A 140 8.96 -5.74 -15.18
N ILE A 141 9.63 -5.71 -16.33
CA ILE A 141 8.97 -5.46 -17.62
C ILE A 141 8.06 -6.61 -18.07
N ALA A 142 8.30 -7.83 -17.57
CA ALA A 142 7.47 -8.99 -17.86
C ALA A 142 6.22 -9.05 -16.95
N LEU A 143 6.12 -8.18 -15.93
CA LEU A 143 4.96 -8.15 -15.05
C LEU A 143 3.71 -7.68 -15.80
N GLN A 144 2.61 -8.37 -15.53
CA GLN A 144 1.28 -7.87 -15.83
C GLN A 144 0.91 -6.82 -14.78
N ALA A 145 1.36 -5.58 -15.00
CA ALA A 145 0.99 -4.45 -14.16
C ALA A 145 -0.48 -4.07 -14.41
N ILE A 146 -1.16 -3.59 -13.37
CA ILE A 146 -2.51 -3.03 -13.55
C ILE A 146 -2.44 -1.68 -14.26
N GLN A 147 -3.51 -1.32 -14.98
CA GLN A 147 -3.71 0.05 -15.43
C GLN A 147 -4.10 0.91 -14.22
N PHE A 148 -3.14 1.63 -13.66
CA PHE A 148 -3.36 2.48 -12.50
C PHE A 148 -3.89 3.86 -12.88
N ASN A 149 -4.95 4.31 -12.22
CA ASN A 149 -5.54 5.63 -12.39
C ASN A 149 -5.02 6.60 -11.32
N GLU A 150 -4.01 7.39 -11.68
CA GLU A 150 -3.41 8.39 -10.79
C GLU A 150 -4.36 9.54 -10.41
N SER A 151 -5.27 9.92 -11.30
CA SER A 151 -6.25 10.97 -11.00
C SER A 151 -7.25 10.51 -9.96
N LEU A 152 -7.73 9.26 -10.07
CA LEU A 152 -8.59 8.64 -9.06
C LEU A 152 -7.85 8.51 -7.73
N ALA A 153 -6.61 8.02 -7.78
CA ALA A 153 -5.72 7.91 -6.62
C ALA A 153 -5.60 9.23 -5.83
N GLY A 154 -5.40 10.35 -6.51
CA GLY A 154 -5.38 11.68 -5.90
C GLY A 154 -6.74 12.11 -5.36
N ALA A 155 -7.83 11.77 -6.06
CA ALA A 155 -9.20 12.14 -5.69
C ALA A 155 -9.71 11.48 -4.40
N VAL A 156 -9.04 10.42 -3.91
CA VAL A 156 -9.41 9.69 -2.66
C VAL A 156 -8.28 9.59 -1.65
N TYR A 157 -7.18 10.33 -1.83
CA TYR A 157 -5.98 10.18 -1.02
C TYR A 157 -6.23 10.35 0.49
N PHE A 158 -6.84 11.47 0.89
CA PHE A 158 -7.08 11.78 2.29
C PHE A 158 -8.21 10.93 2.86
N SER A 159 -9.26 10.67 2.08
CA SER A 159 -10.34 9.78 2.52
C SER A 159 -9.86 8.37 2.82
N ILE A 160 -9.04 7.77 1.96
CA ILE A 160 -8.42 6.46 2.23
C ILE A 160 -7.49 6.53 3.43
N ALA A 161 -6.62 7.55 3.51
CA ALA A 161 -5.61 7.64 4.58
C ALA A 161 -6.27 7.71 5.96
N TYR A 162 -7.23 8.63 6.15
CA TYR A 162 -7.93 8.78 7.42
C TYR A 162 -8.83 7.59 7.75
N TYR A 163 -9.48 7.01 6.74
CA TYR A 163 -10.33 5.84 6.94
C TYR A 163 -9.50 4.61 7.36
N LEU A 164 -8.40 4.33 6.66
CA LEU A 164 -7.50 3.23 6.99
C LEU A 164 -6.98 3.34 8.43
N ASP A 165 -6.54 4.55 8.81
CA ASP A 165 -6.03 4.81 10.15
C ASP A 165 -7.11 4.58 11.22
N ALA A 166 -8.29 5.19 11.05
CA ALA A 166 -9.38 5.08 12.03
C ALA A 166 -9.98 3.68 12.14
N VAL A 167 -9.98 2.91 11.05
CA VAL A 167 -10.71 1.63 10.95
C VAL A 167 -9.82 0.41 11.14
N LEU A 168 -8.52 0.52 10.82
CA LEU A 168 -7.61 -0.64 10.85
C LEU A 168 -6.40 -0.44 11.76
N CYS A 169 -5.97 0.80 12.02
CA CYS A 169 -4.84 1.09 12.91
C CYS A 169 -5.31 1.40 14.34
N ASP A 170 -6.25 2.33 14.50
CA ASP A 170 -6.75 2.77 15.81
C ASP A 170 -7.51 1.66 16.55
N THR A 171 -8.17 0.79 15.80
CA THR A 171 -9.02 -0.32 16.28
C THR A 171 -8.35 -1.68 16.05
N HIS A 172 -7.02 -1.67 15.92
CA HIS A 172 -6.25 -2.86 15.55
C HIS A 172 -6.42 -4.00 16.55
N GLU A 173 -6.56 -3.70 17.84
CA GLU A 173 -6.77 -4.70 18.88
C GLU A 173 -8.08 -5.48 18.68
N GLU A 174 -9.19 -4.76 18.46
CA GLU A 174 -10.51 -5.36 18.21
C GLU A 174 -10.52 -6.15 16.90
N LEU A 175 -9.88 -5.62 15.85
CA LEU A 175 -9.72 -6.30 14.56
C LEU A 175 -8.97 -7.63 14.71
N VAL A 176 -7.80 -7.61 15.34
CA VAL A 176 -6.96 -8.81 15.54
C VAL A 176 -7.65 -9.82 16.43
N ARG A 177 -8.31 -9.37 17.51
CA ARG A 177 -9.06 -10.25 18.43
C ARG A 177 -10.19 -10.98 17.71
N THR A 178 -10.95 -10.25 16.89
CA THR A 178 -12.07 -10.81 16.11
C THR A 178 -11.57 -11.77 15.04
N TRP A 179 -10.53 -11.39 14.31
CA TRP A 179 -9.89 -12.25 13.31
C TRP A 179 -9.33 -13.54 13.92
N LYS A 180 -8.67 -13.44 15.08
CA LYS A 180 -8.15 -14.61 15.78
C LYS A 180 -9.27 -15.58 16.15
N LYS A 181 -10.37 -15.08 16.72
CA LYS A 181 -11.53 -15.92 17.06
C LYS A 181 -12.12 -16.59 15.81
N LEU A 182 -12.19 -15.86 14.69
CA LEU A 182 -12.66 -16.39 13.41
C LEU A 182 -11.79 -17.55 12.91
N VAL A 183 -10.46 -17.40 12.96
CA VAL A 183 -9.52 -18.45 12.56
C VAL A 183 -9.60 -19.65 13.50
N ASP A 184 -9.60 -19.42 14.82
CA ASP A 184 -9.67 -20.48 15.82
C ASP A 184 -10.97 -21.31 15.66
N ALA A 185 -12.11 -20.66 15.35
CA ALA A 185 -13.38 -21.33 15.08
C ALA A 185 -13.35 -22.21 13.82
N LEU A 186 -12.68 -21.76 12.76
CA LEU A 186 -12.49 -22.54 11.53
C LEU A 186 -11.59 -23.76 11.80
N GLU A 187 -10.47 -23.58 12.49
CA GLU A 187 -9.54 -24.67 12.83
C GLU A 187 -10.19 -25.71 13.75
N ALA A 188 -11.06 -25.28 14.67
CA ALA A 188 -11.85 -26.16 15.53
C ALA A 188 -13.05 -26.82 14.81
N GLY A 189 -13.30 -26.49 13.54
CA GLY A 189 -14.41 -27.03 12.75
C GLY A 189 -15.80 -26.56 13.22
N LYS A 190 -15.87 -25.43 13.91
CA LYS A 190 -17.14 -24.82 14.38
C LYS A 190 -17.87 -24.08 13.27
N ILE A 191 -17.11 -23.59 12.29
CA ILE A 191 -17.61 -22.96 11.08
C ILE A 191 -16.97 -23.63 9.86
N THR A 192 -17.66 -23.55 8.75
CA THR A 192 -17.20 -24.00 7.43
C THR A 192 -16.29 -22.95 6.79
N GLN A 193 -15.56 -23.35 5.74
CA GLN A 193 -14.80 -22.39 4.93
C GLN A 193 -15.71 -21.31 4.30
N GLU A 194 -16.95 -21.65 3.96
CA GLU A 194 -17.90 -20.70 3.38
C GLU A 194 -18.31 -19.63 4.41
N GLU A 195 -18.63 -20.05 5.63
CA GLU A 195 -18.92 -19.14 6.74
C GLU A 195 -17.69 -18.27 7.07
N PHE A 196 -16.48 -18.84 7.03
CA PHE A 196 -15.25 -18.07 7.22
C PHE A 196 -15.10 -16.95 6.18
N GLU A 197 -15.30 -17.23 4.89
CA GLU A 197 -15.23 -16.20 3.85
C GLU A 197 -16.35 -15.15 3.99
N GLN A 198 -17.54 -15.54 4.46
CA GLN A 198 -18.62 -14.61 4.76
C GLN A 198 -18.26 -13.67 5.92
N TYR A 199 -17.77 -14.21 7.05
CA TYR A 199 -17.34 -13.40 8.18
C TYR A 199 -16.17 -12.48 7.82
N LYS A 200 -15.20 -12.97 7.05
CA LYS A 200 -14.09 -12.16 6.53
C LYS A 200 -14.58 -11.02 5.64
N TYR A 201 -15.57 -11.28 4.77
CA TYR A 201 -16.21 -10.26 3.97
C TYR A 201 -16.92 -9.22 4.85
N GLU A 202 -17.71 -9.65 5.83
CA GLU A 202 -18.42 -8.75 6.75
C GLU A 202 -17.46 -7.90 7.60
N LEU A 203 -16.36 -8.49 8.05
CA LEU A 203 -15.30 -7.84 8.81
C LEU A 203 -14.68 -6.67 8.01
N GLY A 204 -14.36 -6.92 6.74
CA GLY A 204 -13.53 -6.02 5.94
C GLY A 204 -14.26 -5.16 4.91
N LYS A 205 -15.53 -5.41 4.60
CA LYS A 205 -16.29 -4.60 3.63
C LYS A 205 -16.39 -3.13 4.09
N PRO A 206 -16.64 -2.16 3.20
CA PRO A 206 -16.78 -0.76 3.58
C PRO A 206 -17.76 -0.53 4.74
N LEU A 207 -17.37 0.34 5.68
CA LEU A 207 -18.21 0.66 6.84
C LEU A 207 -19.47 1.38 6.43
N THR A 208 -20.50 1.13 7.21
CA THR A 208 -21.77 1.83 7.13
C THR A 208 -22.10 2.36 8.53
N TRP A 209 -22.45 3.63 8.63
CA TRP A 209 -22.77 4.30 9.89
C TRP A 209 -24.00 5.20 9.70
N THR A 210 -24.56 5.68 10.81
CA THR A 210 -25.69 6.61 10.79
C THR A 210 -25.27 7.93 11.44
N GLU A 211 -25.55 9.04 10.78
CA GLU A 211 -25.35 10.38 11.31
C GLU A 211 -26.64 11.19 11.07
N ASP A 212 -27.17 11.80 12.13
CA ASP A 212 -28.43 12.58 12.11
C ASP A 212 -29.61 11.85 11.45
N GLY A 213 -29.70 10.53 11.66
CA GLY A 213 -30.74 9.66 11.08
C GLY A 213 -30.51 9.30 9.61
N THR A 214 -29.43 9.77 8.99
CA THR A 214 -29.05 9.42 7.62
C THR A 214 -27.99 8.32 7.63
N LYS A 215 -28.21 7.27 6.83
CA LYS A 215 -27.27 6.15 6.70
C LYS A 215 -26.25 6.45 5.61
N TYR A 216 -24.98 6.31 5.92
CA TYR A 216 -23.85 6.50 5.01
C TYR A 216 -23.05 5.20 4.89
N THR A 217 -22.41 5.01 3.75
CA THR A 217 -21.47 3.91 3.51
C THR A 217 -20.20 4.49 2.89
N PHE A 218 -19.03 3.97 3.26
CA PHE A 218 -17.75 4.42 2.71
C PHE A 218 -17.52 3.89 1.29
N THR A 219 -18.38 4.28 0.34
CA THR A 219 -18.23 3.92 -1.08
C THR A 219 -17.14 4.75 -1.75
N LEU A 220 -16.74 4.36 -2.97
CA LEU A 220 -15.78 5.14 -3.75
C LEU A 220 -16.30 6.56 -4.01
N GLU A 221 -17.58 6.69 -4.37
CA GLU A 221 -18.21 7.98 -4.65
C GLU A 221 -18.22 8.87 -3.40
N TYR A 222 -18.54 8.31 -2.24
CA TYR A 222 -18.50 9.03 -0.97
C TYR A 222 -17.06 9.46 -0.63
N ALA A 223 -16.09 8.56 -0.81
CA ALA A 223 -14.68 8.86 -0.57
C ALA A 223 -14.16 10.00 -1.46
N ILE A 224 -14.57 10.06 -2.73
CA ILE A 224 -14.26 11.17 -3.64
C ILE A 224 -14.93 12.46 -3.14
N GLN A 225 -16.22 12.39 -2.78
CA GLN A 225 -17.02 13.54 -2.37
C GLN A 225 -16.41 14.28 -1.16
N ILE A 226 -15.89 13.54 -0.16
CA ILE A 226 -15.41 14.13 1.09
C ILE A 226 -13.91 14.43 1.11
N ASN A 227 -13.14 13.98 0.11
CA ASN A 227 -11.67 14.01 0.14
C ASN A 227 -11.10 15.43 0.32
N GLU A 228 -11.65 16.41 -0.41
CA GLU A 228 -11.19 17.80 -0.32
C GLU A 228 -11.55 18.46 1.02
N GLU A 229 -12.66 18.06 1.64
CA GLU A 229 -13.05 18.56 2.97
C GLU A 229 -12.13 17.97 4.05
N LEU A 230 -11.85 16.67 4.00
CA LEU A 230 -10.88 16.03 4.90
C LEU A 230 -9.49 16.69 4.83
N LYS A 231 -9.06 17.07 3.63
CA LYS A 231 -7.77 17.74 3.41
C LYS A 231 -7.70 19.13 4.07
N LYS A 232 -8.79 19.90 4.01
CA LYS A 232 -8.80 21.33 4.35
C LYS A 232 -9.33 21.62 5.75
N ASN A 233 -10.13 20.73 6.32
CA ASN A 233 -10.85 20.95 7.57
C ASN A 233 -10.47 19.89 8.62
N PRO A 234 -9.51 20.19 9.51
CA PRO A 234 -9.08 19.25 10.56
C PRO A 234 -10.20 18.85 11.51
N THR A 235 -11.16 19.75 11.79
CA THR A 235 -12.32 19.45 12.63
C THR A 235 -13.22 18.42 11.98
N PHE A 236 -13.47 18.55 10.68
CA PHE A 236 -14.21 17.56 9.90
C PHE A 236 -13.46 16.22 9.85
N ALA A 237 -12.15 16.23 9.59
CA ALA A 237 -11.34 15.01 9.59
C ALA A 237 -11.40 14.27 10.94
N SER A 238 -11.21 14.98 12.05
CA SER A 238 -11.31 14.41 13.39
C SER A 238 -12.69 13.85 13.69
N LYS A 239 -13.77 14.53 13.25
CA LYS A 239 -15.14 14.05 13.40
C LYS A 239 -15.34 12.74 12.63
N MET A 240 -14.92 12.68 11.37
CA MET A 240 -15.07 11.49 10.53
C MET A 240 -14.28 10.30 11.08
N GLN A 241 -13.05 10.51 11.54
CA GLN A 241 -12.27 9.45 12.18
C GLN A 241 -12.95 8.90 13.44
N SER A 242 -13.55 9.75 14.28
CA SER A 242 -14.33 9.27 15.45
C SER A 242 -15.50 8.40 15.03
N LEU A 243 -16.30 8.87 14.07
CA LEU A 243 -17.47 8.13 13.56
C LEU A 243 -17.07 6.77 12.96
N TRP A 244 -16.00 6.75 12.16
CA TRP A 244 -15.52 5.51 11.56
C TRP A 244 -14.93 4.55 12.58
N ARG A 245 -14.20 5.07 13.58
CA ARG A 245 -13.65 4.26 14.67
C ARG A 245 -14.76 3.61 15.48
N GLU A 246 -15.77 4.38 15.88
CA GLU A 246 -16.93 3.87 16.62
C GLU A 246 -17.68 2.80 15.83
N ALA A 247 -17.92 3.05 14.53
CA ALA A 247 -18.58 2.07 13.66
C ALA A 247 -17.72 0.80 13.44
N ALA A 248 -16.40 0.93 13.36
CA ALA A 248 -15.47 -0.20 13.23
C ALA A 248 -15.50 -1.07 14.49
N VAL A 249 -15.33 -0.47 15.67
CA VAL A 249 -15.38 -1.18 16.96
C VAL A 249 -16.72 -1.90 17.10
N GLN A 250 -17.85 -1.22 16.85
CA GLN A 250 -19.17 -1.84 16.92
C GLN A 250 -19.24 -3.10 16.03
N ARG A 251 -18.82 -3.00 14.76
CA ARG A 251 -18.80 -4.14 13.84
C ARG A 251 -17.94 -5.29 14.38
N TYR A 252 -16.73 -4.99 14.85
CA TYR A 252 -15.81 -6.02 15.33
C TYR A 252 -16.37 -6.72 16.56
N GLU A 253 -16.97 -6.00 17.49
CA GLU A 253 -17.65 -6.58 18.65
C GLU A 253 -18.87 -7.43 18.27
N GLU A 254 -19.72 -6.95 17.34
CA GLU A 254 -20.87 -7.71 16.84
C GLU A 254 -20.42 -9.05 16.24
N LEU A 255 -19.44 -9.02 15.32
CA LEU A 255 -18.89 -10.21 14.70
C LEU A 255 -18.21 -11.13 15.73
N PHE A 256 -17.45 -10.59 16.68
CA PHE A 256 -16.82 -11.37 17.74
C PHE A 256 -17.86 -12.18 18.57
N ASN A 257 -19.03 -11.60 18.81
CA ASN A 257 -20.11 -12.25 19.56
C ASN A 257 -20.90 -13.26 18.72
N GLU A 258 -20.99 -13.06 17.40
CA GLU A 258 -21.64 -14.00 16.47
C GLU A 258 -20.78 -15.23 16.19
N ILE A 259 -19.46 -15.06 16.10
CA ILE A 259 -18.53 -16.16 15.85
C ILE A 259 -18.58 -17.15 17.04
N PRO A 260 -18.75 -18.47 16.81
CA PRO A 260 -18.71 -19.46 17.88
C PRO A 260 -17.36 -19.50 18.59
N ASP A 261 -17.35 -19.84 19.88
CA ASP A 261 -16.10 -20.14 20.58
C ASP A 261 -15.49 -21.47 20.06
N PRO A 262 -14.16 -21.56 19.95
CA PRO A 262 -13.45 -22.76 19.49
C PRO A 262 -13.71 -24.01 20.35
#